data_AF-A0AAD7RUA0-F1
#
_entry.id   AF-A0AAD7RUA0-F1
#
_cell.length_a   1.000
_cell.length_b   1.000
_cell.length_c   1.000
_cell.angle_alpha   90.00
_cell.angle_beta   90.00
_cell.angle_gamma   90.00
#
_symmetry.space_group_name_H-M   'P 1'
#
loop_
_entity.id
_entity.type
_entity.pdbx_description
1 polymer ?
#
loop_
_entity_poly.entity_id
_entity_poly.type
_entity_poly.pdbx_seq_one_letter_code
_entity_poly.pdbx_strand_id
1 'polypeptide(L)'
;MTTIDYSVWDHIEVSDDEDDTHPNIDTPSLFKWRHEARVERMEEFEKKGAELDKGLGECRRKLTEAQKRARELEAAAAAGTGDDRAELTRAQEEEKQLKKEERGWERKLEEHRREEKKMPWNVDTLCKEGFSKSVVNKKPEEKEQTEEQKEQKHRTFVDKNEKQIKHFGMLRRWDDSQKYLSDNAHLVCEETANYLVIMCIDLECQSVIE
;
A
#
# COMPACT_ATOMS: atom_id res chain seq x y z
N MET A 1 -34.11 2.99 -8.26
CA MET A 1 -32.94 3.76 -7.82
C MET A 1 -31.80 2.77 -7.69
N THR A 2 -30.79 2.85 -8.55
CA THR A 2 -29.53 2.13 -8.32
C THR A 2 -28.84 2.85 -7.17
N THR A 3 -29.05 2.33 -5.97
CA THR A 3 -28.34 2.74 -4.75
C THR A 3 -26.85 2.53 -4.98
N ILE A 4 -26.04 3.48 -4.52
CA ILE A 4 -24.58 3.35 -4.56
C ILE A 4 -24.19 2.14 -3.71
N ASP A 5 -23.41 1.22 -4.27
CA ASP A 5 -23.03 -0.05 -3.64
C ASP A 5 -21.55 -0.01 -3.24
N TYR A 6 -21.31 -0.22 -1.95
CA TYR A 6 -19.98 -0.27 -1.34
C TYR A 6 -19.62 -1.67 -0.81
N SER A 7 -20.43 -2.69 -1.14
CA SER A 7 -20.28 -4.07 -0.66
C SER A 7 -18.95 -4.73 -0.99
N VAL A 8 -18.22 -4.18 -1.96
CA VAL A 8 -16.84 -4.57 -2.26
C VAL A 8 -15.95 -4.50 -1.02
N TRP A 9 -16.23 -3.60 -0.07
CA TRP A 9 -15.44 -3.41 1.16
C TRP A 9 -16.06 -4.02 2.41
N ASP A 10 -17.11 -4.84 2.29
CA ASP A 10 -17.78 -5.44 3.45
C ASP A 10 -16.90 -6.48 4.18
N HIS A 11 -15.89 -7.03 3.51
CA HIS A 11 -15.09 -8.17 4.00
C HIS A 11 -13.60 -7.80 4.01
N ILE A 12 -13.18 -6.96 4.95
CA ILE A 12 -11.78 -6.57 5.16
C ILE A 12 -11.27 -7.26 6.44
N GLU A 13 -10.15 -7.98 6.33
CA GLU A 13 -9.43 -8.59 7.45
C GLU A 13 -8.20 -7.74 7.79
N VAL A 14 -8.19 -7.17 9.01
CA VAL A 14 -7.07 -6.42 9.58
C VAL A 14 -6.49 -7.23 10.74
N SER A 15 -5.26 -7.71 10.61
CA SER A 15 -4.65 -8.62 11.61
C SER A 15 -4.36 -7.93 12.95
N ASP A 16 -4.14 -6.63 12.93
CA ASP A 16 -3.84 -5.74 14.07
C ASP A 16 -5.02 -4.82 14.43
N ASP A 17 -6.26 -5.29 14.21
CA ASP A 17 -7.47 -4.56 14.61
C ASP A 17 -7.54 -4.38 16.14
N GLU A 18 -7.27 -3.16 16.59
CA GLU A 18 -7.28 -2.76 18.01
C GLU A 18 -8.69 -2.74 18.62
N ASP A 19 -9.74 -2.70 17.79
CA ASP A 19 -11.13 -2.73 18.26
C ASP A 19 -11.63 -4.17 18.50
N ASP A 20 -11.03 -5.18 17.87
CA ASP A 20 -11.35 -6.61 18.07
C ASP A 20 -10.39 -7.30 19.06
N THR A 21 -10.47 -6.86 20.32
CA THR A 21 -9.65 -7.33 21.42
C THR A 21 -10.49 -7.90 22.57
N HIS A 22 -9.87 -8.67 23.47
CA HIS A 22 -10.53 -9.22 24.64
C HIS A 22 -9.73 -8.92 25.90
N PRO A 23 -10.35 -8.46 27.01
CA PRO A 23 -9.63 -8.04 28.23
C PRO A 23 -8.70 -9.10 28.85
N ASN A 24 -8.90 -10.37 28.52
CA ASN A 24 -8.09 -11.49 29.01
C ASN A 24 -7.08 -12.05 28.00
N ILE A 25 -6.95 -11.44 26.82
CA ILE A 25 -6.03 -11.90 25.77
C ILE A 25 -4.97 -10.83 25.54
N ASP A 26 -3.71 -11.25 25.48
CA ASP A 26 -2.58 -10.37 25.18
C ASP A 26 -2.60 -9.95 23.71
N THR A 27 -2.88 -8.66 23.45
CA THR A 27 -3.08 -8.13 22.10
C THR A 27 -1.85 -8.22 21.20
N PRO A 28 -0.60 -7.95 21.65
CA PRO A 28 0.58 -8.07 20.81
C PRO A 28 0.83 -9.50 20.33
N SER A 29 0.57 -10.50 21.18
CA SER A 29 0.68 -11.91 20.81
C SER A 29 -0.45 -12.34 19.89
N LEU A 30 -1.67 -11.85 20.14
CA LEU A 30 -2.85 -12.12 19.30
C LEU A 30 -2.67 -11.60 17.87
N PHE A 31 -2.19 -10.37 17.69
CA PHE A 31 -2.00 -9.79 16.35
C PHE A 31 -0.96 -10.53 15.53
N LYS A 32 0.14 -10.96 16.16
CA LYS A 32 1.14 -11.84 15.52
C LYS A 32 0.53 -13.16 15.09
N TRP A 33 -0.22 -13.80 15.98
CA TRP A 33 -0.88 -15.06 15.68
C TRP A 33 -1.92 -14.92 14.55
N ARG A 34 -2.74 -13.86 14.55
CA ARG A 34 -3.67 -13.55 13.47
C ARG A 34 -2.95 -13.35 12.14
N HIS A 35 -1.83 -12.62 12.14
CA HIS A 35 -0.99 -12.43 10.96
C HIS A 35 -0.42 -13.76 10.44
N GLU A 36 0.16 -14.58 11.31
CA GLU A 36 0.70 -15.90 10.97
C GLU A 36 -0.37 -16.82 10.39
N ALA A 37 -1.54 -16.91 11.05
CA ALA A 37 -2.66 -17.72 10.58
C ALA A 37 -3.18 -17.24 9.22
N ARG A 38 -3.12 -15.94 8.93
CA ARG A 38 -3.50 -15.38 7.63
C ARG A 38 -2.48 -15.76 6.55
N VAL A 39 -1.18 -15.65 6.83
CA VAL A 39 -0.11 -16.04 5.91
C VAL A 39 -0.22 -17.53 5.59
N GLU A 40 -0.40 -18.38 6.59
CA GLU A 40 -0.58 -19.83 6.41
C GLU A 40 -1.81 -20.14 5.53
N ARG A 41 -2.96 -19.49 5.78
CA ARG A 41 -4.15 -19.67 4.92
C ARG A 41 -3.90 -19.27 3.47
N MET A 42 -3.18 -18.18 3.23
CA MET A 42 -2.84 -17.75 1.86
C MET A 42 -1.87 -18.72 1.19
N GLU A 43 -0.83 -19.18 1.90
CA GLU A 43 0.13 -20.16 1.39
C GLU A 43 -0.55 -21.50 1.03
N GLU A 44 -1.45 -22.00 1.88
CA GLU A 44 -2.23 -23.18 1.59
C GLU A 44 -3.14 -22.99 0.37
N PHE A 45 -3.76 -21.81 0.24
CA PHE A 45 -4.65 -21.49 -0.86
C PHE A 45 -3.89 -21.40 -2.19
N GLU A 46 -2.73 -20.77 -2.20
CA GLU A 46 -1.82 -20.70 -3.36
C GLU A 46 -1.31 -22.09 -3.73
N LYS A 47 -0.90 -22.90 -2.76
CA LYS A 47 -0.44 -24.28 -2.99
C LYS A 47 -1.53 -25.14 -3.61
N LYS A 48 -2.77 -25.06 -3.10
CA LYS A 48 -3.94 -25.74 -3.69
C LYS A 48 -4.16 -25.29 -5.13
N GLY A 49 -4.11 -23.98 -5.41
CA GLY A 49 -4.23 -23.44 -6.76
C GLY A 49 -3.16 -23.98 -7.72
N ALA A 50 -1.89 -24.01 -7.26
CA ALA A 50 -0.78 -24.54 -8.05
C ALA A 50 -0.89 -26.06 -8.31
N GLU A 51 -1.37 -26.84 -7.34
CA GLU A 51 -1.64 -28.27 -7.52
C GLU A 51 -2.78 -28.52 -8.51
N LEU A 52 -3.85 -27.71 -8.46
CA LEU A 52 -4.95 -27.78 -9.42
C LEU A 52 -4.49 -27.46 -10.85
N ASP A 53 -3.69 -26.39 -11.03
CA ASP A 53 -3.16 -26.00 -12.34
C ASP A 53 -2.20 -27.03 -12.91
N LYS A 54 -1.31 -27.58 -12.06
CA LYS A 54 -0.43 -28.69 -12.45
C LYS A 54 -1.23 -29.93 -12.87
N GLY A 55 -2.25 -30.30 -12.09
CA GLY A 55 -3.14 -31.42 -12.41
C GLY A 55 -3.88 -31.23 -13.74
N LEU A 56 -4.41 -30.03 -13.98
CA LEU A 56 -5.04 -29.67 -15.23
C LEU A 56 -4.05 -29.73 -16.41
N GLY A 57 -2.85 -29.21 -16.24
CA GLY A 57 -1.79 -29.24 -17.25
C GLY A 57 -1.36 -30.67 -17.62
N GLU A 58 -1.22 -31.55 -16.62
CA GLU A 58 -0.91 -32.97 -16.84
C GLU A 58 -2.05 -33.71 -17.56
N CYS A 59 -3.31 -33.49 -17.15
CA CYS A 59 -4.48 -34.07 -17.81
C CYS A 59 -4.60 -33.59 -19.26
N ARG A 60 -4.39 -32.29 -19.51
CA ARG A 60 -4.43 -31.72 -20.86
C ARG A 60 -3.34 -32.30 -21.75
N ARG A 61 -2.13 -32.48 -21.23
CA ARG A 61 -1.03 -33.15 -21.96
C ARG A 61 -1.42 -34.59 -22.32
N LYS A 62 -1.88 -35.37 -21.34
CA LYS A 62 -2.34 -36.77 -21.58
C LYS A 62 -3.47 -36.82 -22.61
N LEU A 63 -4.42 -35.88 -22.56
CA LEU A 63 -5.52 -35.79 -23.52
C LEU A 63 -4.99 -35.52 -24.93
N THR A 64 -4.03 -34.60 -25.10
CA THR A 64 -3.44 -34.33 -26.42
C THR A 64 -2.67 -35.54 -26.97
N GLU A 65 -1.97 -36.28 -26.12
CA GLU A 65 -1.27 -37.51 -26.51
C GLU A 65 -2.26 -38.62 -26.88
N ALA A 66 -3.34 -38.81 -26.10
CA ALA A 66 -4.41 -39.77 -26.39
C ALA A 66 -5.15 -39.43 -27.69
N GLN A 67 -5.43 -38.14 -27.94
CA GLN A 67 -6.02 -37.66 -29.19
C GLN A 67 -5.12 -37.92 -30.39
N LYS A 68 -3.80 -37.73 -30.23
CA LYS A 68 -2.84 -38.03 -31.28
C LYS A 68 -2.81 -39.52 -31.59
N ARG A 69 -2.74 -40.38 -30.56
CA ARG A 69 -2.80 -41.84 -30.70
C ARG A 69 -4.10 -42.31 -31.35
N ALA A 70 -5.25 -41.76 -30.94
CA ALA A 70 -6.54 -42.08 -31.54
C ALA A 70 -6.58 -41.74 -33.04
N ARG A 71 -6.02 -40.58 -33.45
CA ARG A 71 -5.91 -40.19 -34.88
C ARG A 71 -4.96 -41.09 -35.67
N GLU A 72 -3.83 -41.49 -35.09
CA GLU A 72 -2.87 -42.41 -35.71
C GLU A 72 -3.49 -43.79 -35.91
N LEU A 73 -4.20 -44.31 -34.90
CA LEU A 73 -4.94 -45.57 -34.98
C LEU A 73 -6.14 -45.50 -35.94
N GLU A 74 -6.82 -44.36 -36.05
CA GLU A 74 -7.91 -44.16 -37.02
C GLU A 74 -7.37 -44.20 -38.47
N ALA A 75 -6.20 -43.60 -38.71
CA ALA A 75 -5.52 -43.68 -40.01
C ALA A 75 -5.03 -45.10 -40.34
N ALA A 76 -4.56 -45.86 -39.34
CA ALA A 76 -4.14 -47.26 -39.51
C ALA A 76 -5.32 -48.22 -39.72
N ALA A 77 -6.41 -48.05 -38.98
CA ALA A 77 -7.64 -48.84 -39.11
C ALA A 77 -8.36 -48.63 -40.45
N ALA A 78 -8.13 -47.49 -41.13
CA ALA A 78 -8.58 -47.28 -42.50
C ALA A 78 -7.76 -48.10 -43.54
N ALA A 79 -6.60 -48.63 -43.15
CA ALA A 79 -5.66 -49.37 -44.01
C ALA A 79 -5.46 -50.85 -43.64
N GLY A 80 -5.99 -51.34 -42.50
CA GLY A 80 -5.64 -52.65 -41.90
C GLY A 80 -6.78 -53.42 -41.19
N THR A 81 -6.45 -54.62 -40.71
CA THR A 81 -7.34 -55.70 -40.20
C THR A 81 -8.04 -55.40 -38.85
N GLY A 82 -9.11 -56.14 -38.54
CA GLY A 82 -10.04 -55.89 -37.42
C GLY A 82 -9.49 -55.81 -35.97
N ASP A 83 -8.21 -56.09 -35.73
CA ASP A 83 -7.54 -55.91 -34.42
C ASP A 83 -7.31 -54.41 -34.12
N ASP A 84 -7.00 -53.61 -35.15
CA ASP A 84 -6.80 -52.15 -35.07
C ASP A 84 -8.08 -51.42 -34.64
N ARG A 85 -9.25 -52.02 -34.92
CA ARG A 85 -10.56 -51.46 -34.55
C ARG A 85 -10.84 -51.60 -33.05
N ALA A 86 -10.33 -52.66 -32.42
CA ALA A 86 -10.45 -52.85 -30.97
C ALA A 86 -9.51 -51.90 -30.21
N GLU A 87 -8.29 -51.69 -30.71
CA GLU A 87 -7.36 -50.69 -30.14
C GLU A 87 -7.88 -49.26 -30.30
N LEU A 88 -8.50 -48.93 -31.43
CA LEU A 88 -9.15 -47.63 -31.64
C LEU A 88 -10.27 -47.37 -30.63
N THR A 89 -11.12 -48.37 -30.34
CA THR A 89 -12.18 -48.23 -29.33
C THR A 89 -11.63 -47.99 -27.93
N ARG A 90 -10.51 -48.65 -27.56
CA ARG A 90 -9.84 -48.44 -26.27
C ARG A 90 -9.24 -47.04 -26.17
N ALA A 91 -8.58 -46.56 -27.22
CA ALA A 91 -8.01 -45.21 -27.26
C ALA A 91 -9.10 -44.11 -27.20
N GLN A 92 -10.24 -44.32 -27.85
CA GLN A 92 -11.39 -43.42 -27.77
C GLN A 92 -12.06 -43.42 -26.38
N GLU A 93 -12.09 -44.56 -25.70
CA GLU A 93 -12.56 -44.63 -24.31
C GLU A 93 -11.59 -43.92 -23.35
N GLU A 94 -10.28 -44.10 -23.52
CA GLU A 94 -9.25 -43.39 -22.78
C GLU A 94 -9.35 -41.87 -22.99
N GLU A 95 -9.53 -41.40 -24.24
CA GLU A 95 -9.78 -39.98 -24.53
C GLU A 95 -11.04 -39.46 -23.83
N LYS A 96 -12.13 -40.23 -23.86
CA LYS A 96 -13.38 -39.85 -23.15
C LYS A 96 -13.20 -39.78 -21.64
N GLN A 97 -12.39 -40.65 -21.04
CA GLN A 97 -12.09 -40.61 -19.61
C GLN A 97 -11.21 -39.40 -19.28
N LEU A 98 -10.12 -39.18 -20.01
CA LEU A 98 -9.24 -38.03 -19.83
C LEU A 98 -9.98 -36.69 -20.01
N LYS A 99 -10.94 -36.63 -20.94
CA LYS A 99 -11.81 -35.46 -21.13
C LYS A 99 -12.78 -35.23 -19.97
N LYS A 100 -13.26 -36.29 -19.31
CA LYS A 100 -14.05 -36.16 -18.08
C LYS A 100 -13.19 -35.69 -16.91
N GLU A 101 -11.95 -36.17 -16.82
CA GLU A 101 -10.98 -35.73 -15.82
C GLU A 101 -10.62 -34.26 -16.00
N GLU A 102 -10.32 -33.81 -17.22
CA GLU A 102 -10.08 -32.40 -17.54
C GLU A 102 -11.24 -31.51 -17.09
N ARG A 103 -12.48 -31.87 -17.44
CA ARG A 103 -13.67 -31.14 -16.99
C ARG A 103 -13.83 -31.15 -15.46
N GLY A 104 -13.40 -32.23 -14.80
CA GLY A 104 -13.36 -32.33 -13.35
C GLY A 104 -12.36 -31.37 -12.73
N TRP A 105 -11.18 -31.22 -13.33
CA TRP A 105 -10.15 -30.26 -12.93
C TRP A 105 -10.58 -28.81 -13.18
N GLU A 106 -11.17 -28.52 -14.34
CA GLU A 106 -11.73 -27.18 -14.63
C GLU A 106 -12.80 -26.78 -13.62
N ARG A 107 -13.66 -27.71 -13.19
CA ARG A 107 -14.67 -27.45 -12.17
C ARG A 107 -14.03 -27.11 -10.82
N LYS A 108 -12.98 -27.82 -10.42
CA LYS A 108 -12.23 -27.53 -9.19
C LYS A 108 -11.52 -26.18 -9.26
N LEU A 109 -10.97 -25.82 -10.42
CA LEU A 109 -10.32 -24.53 -10.64
C LEU A 109 -11.32 -23.37 -10.57
N GLU A 110 -12.51 -23.55 -11.12
CA GLU A 110 -13.58 -22.54 -11.03
C GLU A 110 -14.10 -22.39 -9.59
N GLU A 111 -14.16 -23.48 -8.83
CA GLU A 111 -14.46 -23.42 -7.39
C GLU A 111 -13.39 -22.66 -6.62
N HIS A 112 -12.10 -22.93 -6.90
CA HIS A 112 -10.97 -22.20 -6.32
C HIS A 112 -11.02 -20.70 -6.67
N ARG A 113 -11.33 -20.31 -7.91
CA ARG A 113 -11.54 -18.90 -8.29
C ARG A 113 -12.74 -18.26 -7.59
N ARG A 114 -13.78 -19.03 -7.29
CA ARG A 114 -14.93 -18.54 -6.53
C ARG A 114 -14.55 -18.32 -5.06
N GLU A 115 -13.71 -19.17 -4.51
CA GLU A 115 -13.13 -18.99 -3.17
C GLU A 115 -12.21 -17.76 -3.14
N GLU A 116 -11.40 -17.54 -4.18
CA GLU A 116 -10.55 -16.35 -4.33
C GLU A 116 -11.37 -15.05 -4.23
N LYS A 117 -12.50 -14.98 -4.93
CA LYS A 117 -13.41 -13.81 -4.88
C LYS A 117 -14.09 -13.60 -3.52
N LYS A 118 -14.16 -14.64 -2.69
CA LYS A 118 -14.74 -14.58 -1.34
C LYS A 118 -13.69 -14.32 -0.27
N MET A 119 -12.40 -14.34 -0.63
CA MET A 119 -11.34 -14.09 0.33
C MET A 119 -11.47 -12.67 0.89
N PRO A 120 -11.23 -12.49 2.20
CA PRO A 120 -11.19 -11.16 2.78
C PRO A 120 -10.10 -10.30 2.16
N TRP A 121 -10.40 -9.02 1.96
CA TRP A 121 -9.41 -8.03 1.61
C TRP A 121 -8.44 -7.83 2.77
N ASN A 122 -7.16 -7.77 2.46
CA ASN A 122 -6.08 -7.51 3.41
C ASN A 122 -5.04 -6.61 2.73
N VAL A 123 -3.97 -6.25 3.46
CA VAL A 123 -2.90 -5.38 2.95
C VAL A 123 -2.26 -5.87 1.64
N ASP A 124 -2.24 -7.18 1.39
CA ASP A 124 -1.59 -7.79 0.24
C ASP A 124 -2.53 -7.89 -0.99
N THR A 125 -3.85 -7.94 -0.75
CA THR A 125 -4.88 -8.08 -1.80
C THR A 125 -5.49 -6.74 -2.19
N LEU A 126 -5.58 -5.79 -1.24
CA LEU A 126 -6.26 -4.51 -1.43
C LEU A 126 -5.49 -3.56 -2.35
N CYS A 127 -4.17 -3.53 -2.25
CA CYS A 127 -3.33 -2.66 -3.08
C CYS A 127 -1.92 -3.21 -3.26
N LYS A 128 -1.21 -2.70 -4.26
CA LYS A 128 0.21 -2.92 -4.48
C LYS A 128 0.95 -1.60 -4.34
N GLU A 129 2.23 -1.64 -3.98
CA GLU A 129 3.07 -0.45 -3.91
C GLU A 129 3.13 0.22 -5.30
N GLY A 130 2.39 1.32 -5.49
CA GLY A 130 2.32 2.03 -6.77
C GLY A 130 3.48 3.01 -6.97
N PHE A 131 3.90 3.68 -5.90
CA PHE A 131 4.98 4.65 -5.91
C PHE A 131 5.58 4.79 -4.52
N SER A 132 6.91 4.80 -4.44
CA SER A 132 7.65 4.91 -3.18
C SER A 132 8.87 5.80 -3.37
N LYS A 133 8.86 6.95 -2.70
CA LYS A 133 9.95 7.94 -2.76
C LYS A 133 10.14 8.53 -1.37
N SER A 134 11.30 8.23 -0.77
CA SER A 134 11.74 8.89 0.44
C SER A 134 12.64 10.07 0.11
N VAL A 135 12.47 11.17 0.86
CA VAL A 135 13.34 12.35 0.80
C VAL A 135 13.72 12.69 2.22
N VAL A 136 15.01 12.60 2.53
CA VAL A 136 15.55 13.04 3.82
C VAL A 136 16.05 14.47 3.65
N ASN A 137 15.45 15.40 4.38
CA ASN A 137 15.85 16.81 4.36
C ASN A 137 17.16 17.01 5.14
N LYS A 138 18.29 16.64 4.52
CA LYS A 138 19.62 16.96 5.04
C LYS A 138 19.83 18.47 4.89
N LYS A 139 20.02 19.18 6.01
CA LYS A 139 20.27 20.61 5.99
C LYS A 139 21.53 20.92 5.16
N PRO A 140 21.49 21.96 4.31
CA PRO A 140 22.70 22.43 3.63
C PRO A 140 23.72 22.91 4.67
N GLU A 141 25.01 22.79 4.36
CA GLU A 141 26.07 23.34 5.21
C GLU A 141 25.86 24.85 5.38
N GLU A 142 25.77 25.30 6.63
CA GLU A 142 25.70 26.73 6.95
C GLU A 142 27.04 27.38 6.59
N LYS A 143 27.05 28.10 5.47
CA LYS A 143 28.18 28.97 5.11
C LYS A 143 28.09 30.22 5.96
N GLU A 144 29.21 30.61 6.58
CA GLU A 144 29.31 31.87 7.31
C GLU A 144 28.95 33.03 6.36
N GLN A 145 27.91 33.79 6.71
CA GLN A 145 27.48 34.96 5.96
C GLN A 145 28.42 36.13 6.26
N THR A 146 28.84 36.86 5.22
CA THR A 146 29.58 38.11 5.39
C THR A 146 28.72 39.16 6.11
N GLU A 147 29.37 40.09 6.82
CA GLU A 147 28.70 41.17 7.56
C GLU A 147 27.75 42.00 6.68
N GLU A 148 28.12 42.26 5.43
CA GLU A 148 27.27 42.96 4.45
C GLU A 148 25.97 42.20 4.13
N GLN A 149 26.02 40.86 4.08
CA GLN A 149 24.85 40.02 3.86
C GLN A 149 23.93 40.01 5.08
N LYS A 150 24.51 40.04 6.29
CA LYS A 150 23.75 40.15 7.54
C LYS A 150 23.02 41.49 7.63
N GLU A 151 23.67 42.59 7.27
CA GLU A 151 23.04 43.93 7.26
C GLU A 151 21.89 44.01 6.25
N GLN A 152 22.09 43.49 5.03
CA GLN A 152 21.04 43.47 4.02
C GLN A 152 19.85 42.58 4.44
N LYS A 153 20.13 41.42 5.05
CA LYS A 153 19.11 40.54 5.62
C LYS A 153 18.38 41.23 6.76
N HIS A 154 19.09 41.93 7.65
CA HIS A 154 18.50 42.66 8.76
C HIS A 154 17.53 43.75 8.28
N ARG A 155 17.98 44.61 7.36
CA ARG A 155 17.15 45.67 6.80
C ARG A 155 15.88 45.12 6.14
N THR A 156 16.04 44.14 5.25
CA THR A 156 14.90 43.55 4.52
C THR A 156 13.95 42.78 5.44
N PHE A 157 14.47 42.12 6.47
CA PHE A 157 13.67 41.40 7.46
C PHE A 157 12.83 42.34 8.32
N VAL A 158 13.45 43.41 8.83
CA VAL A 158 12.78 44.43 9.65
C VAL A 158 11.71 45.14 8.83
N ASP A 159 12.03 45.62 7.63
CA ASP A 159 11.08 46.32 6.76
C ASP A 159 9.84 45.46 6.46
N LYS A 160 10.03 44.15 6.25
CA LYS A 160 8.93 43.23 5.93
C LYS A 160 8.07 42.87 7.15
N ASN A 161 8.69 42.72 8.32
CA ASN A 161 8.03 42.19 9.52
C ASN A 161 7.78 43.25 10.61
N GLU A 162 8.01 44.52 10.31
CA GLU A 162 7.95 45.63 11.28
C GLU A 162 6.69 45.61 12.14
N LYS A 163 5.51 45.50 11.52
CA LYS A 163 4.22 45.46 12.23
C LYS A 163 4.11 44.27 13.16
N GLN A 164 4.65 43.12 12.74
CA GLN A 164 4.60 41.90 13.51
C GLN A 164 5.56 41.95 14.70
N ILE A 165 6.73 42.54 14.52
CA ILE A 165 7.71 42.77 15.59
C ILE A 165 7.15 43.74 16.62
N LYS A 166 6.55 44.86 16.18
CA LYS A 166 5.86 45.82 17.06
C LYS A 166 4.73 45.15 17.83
N HIS A 167 3.91 44.33 17.15
CA HIS A 167 2.84 43.60 17.83
C HIS A 167 3.38 42.70 18.93
N PHE A 168 4.45 41.94 18.66
CA PHE A 168 5.11 41.14 19.68
C PHE A 168 5.63 41.99 20.86
N GLY A 169 6.26 43.14 20.58
CA GLY A 169 6.73 44.08 21.60
C GLY A 169 5.62 44.69 22.47
N MET A 170 4.37 44.66 22.01
CA MET A 170 3.19 45.12 22.76
C MET A 170 2.54 44.01 23.60
N LEU A 171 2.94 42.74 23.44
CA LEU A 171 2.42 41.63 24.23
C LEU A 171 3.10 41.58 25.61
N ARG A 172 2.31 41.34 26.66
CA ARG A 172 2.81 41.22 28.04
C ARG A 172 2.55 39.83 28.66
N ARG A 173 1.47 39.18 28.24
CA ARG A 173 1.10 37.85 28.73
C ARG A 173 1.95 36.79 28.07
N TRP A 174 2.52 35.90 28.87
CA TRP A 174 3.39 34.85 28.38
C TRP A 174 2.70 33.91 27.39
N ASP A 175 1.45 33.50 27.66
CA ASP A 175 0.67 32.63 26.75
C ASP A 175 0.47 33.28 25.38
N ASP A 176 0.15 34.59 25.37
CA ASP A 176 -0.08 35.36 24.15
C ASP A 176 1.23 35.53 23.36
N SER A 177 2.35 35.83 24.05
CA SER A 177 3.68 35.92 23.45
C SER A 177 4.15 34.58 22.87
N GLN A 178 3.95 33.47 23.58
CA GLN A 178 4.33 32.13 23.10
C GLN A 178 3.50 31.72 21.88
N LYS A 179 2.19 31.90 21.94
CA LYS A 179 1.31 31.62 20.80
C LYS A 179 1.69 32.47 19.59
N TYR A 180 1.92 33.76 19.81
CA TYR A 180 2.27 34.69 18.74
C TYR A 180 3.60 34.34 18.06
N LEU A 181 4.63 33.94 18.83
CA LEU A 181 5.90 33.48 18.28
C LEU A 181 5.80 32.09 17.63
N SER A 182 4.88 31.24 18.10
CA SER A 182 4.60 29.94 17.44
C SER A 182 3.97 30.15 16.06
N ASP A 183 3.03 31.09 15.95
CA ASP A 183 2.40 31.47 14.69
C ASP A 183 3.38 32.23 13.76
N ASN A 184 4.35 32.96 14.33
CA ASN A 184 5.33 33.77 13.62
C ASN A 184 6.77 33.36 13.98
N ALA A 185 7.12 32.09 13.77
CA ALA A 185 8.41 31.53 14.16
C ALA A 185 9.62 32.24 13.52
N HIS A 186 9.43 32.88 12.36
CA HIS A 186 10.46 33.69 11.71
C HIS A 186 10.87 34.93 12.51
N LEU A 187 10.07 35.38 13.47
CA LEU A 187 10.40 36.47 14.38
C LEU A 187 11.40 36.05 15.47
N VAL A 188 11.64 34.75 15.68
CA VAL A 188 12.56 34.25 16.70
C VAL A 188 13.99 34.29 16.13
N CYS A 189 14.53 35.50 16.01
CA CYS A 189 15.88 35.74 15.51
C CYS A 189 16.49 37.01 16.16
N GLU A 190 17.81 37.18 16.02
CA GLU A 190 18.52 38.32 16.59
C GLU A 190 18.07 39.66 15.99
N GLU A 191 17.67 39.66 14.71
CA GLU A 191 17.20 40.86 14.02
C GLU A 191 15.95 41.46 14.68
N THR A 192 15.02 40.61 15.12
CA THR A 192 13.83 41.04 15.88
C THR A 192 14.22 41.66 17.22
N ALA A 193 15.15 41.04 17.96
CA ALA A 193 15.61 41.56 19.25
C ALA A 193 16.31 42.93 19.09
N ASN A 194 17.18 43.06 18.08
CA ASN A 194 17.88 44.32 17.77
C ASN A 194 16.90 45.44 17.43
N TYR A 195 15.86 45.15 16.64
CA TYR A 195 14.82 46.14 16.32
C TYR A 195 14.04 46.58 17.56
N LEU A 196 13.67 45.65 18.44
CA LEU A 196 12.95 45.99 19.68
C LEU A 196 13.78 46.88 20.60
N VAL A 197 15.10 46.66 20.69
CA VAL A 197 16.01 47.53 21.47
C VAL A 197 16.04 48.94 20.88
N ILE A 198 16.18 49.09 19.56
CA ILE A 198 16.15 50.39 18.88
C ILE A 198 14.80 51.08 19.12
N MET A 199 13.69 50.33 18.98
CA MET A 199 12.35 50.84 19.24
C MET A 199 12.20 51.36 20.68
N CYS A 200 12.75 50.66 21.68
CA CYS A 200 12.74 51.15 23.06
C CYS A 200 13.51 52.47 23.22
N ILE A 201 14.64 52.63 22.54
CA ILE A 201 15.42 53.88 22.55
C ILE A 201 14.64 55.01 21.87
N ASP A 202 14.04 54.74 20.70
CA ASP A 202 13.27 55.73 19.95
C ASP A 202 12.06 56.22 20.75
N LEU A 203 11.35 55.32 21.45
CA LEU A 203 10.23 55.68 22.31
C LEU A 203 10.67 56.55 23.49
N GLU A 204 11.85 56.30 24.07
CA GLU A 204 12.42 57.13 25.13
C GLU A 204 12.88 58.50 24.61
N CYS A 205 13.50 58.56 23.43
CA CYS A 205 13.86 59.84 22.82
C CYS A 205 12.62 60.69 22.48
N GLN A 206 11.52 60.06 22.05
CA GLN A 206 10.26 60.75 21.77
C GLN A 206 9.59 61.29 23.04
N SER A 207 9.68 60.58 24.17
CA SER A 207 9.11 61.01 25.44
C SER A 207 9.91 62.14 26.13
N VAL A 208 11.19 62.30 25.80
CA VAL A 208 12.06 63.36 26.35
C VAL A 208 11.94 64.71 25.58
N ILE A 209 11.32 64.70 24.39
CA ILE A 209 11.16 65.88 23.53
C ILE A 209 9.80 66.59 23.73
N GLU A 210 8.84 65.94 24.39
CA GLU A 210 7.57 66.51 24.86
C GLU A 210 7.64 67.00 26.31
#